data_AF-A0A5M6ZLY5-F1
#
_entry.id   AF-A0A5M6ZLY5-F1
#
_cell.length_a   1.000
_cell.length_b   1.000
_cell.length_c   1.000
_cell.angle_alpha   90.00
_cell.angle_beta   90.00
_cell.angle_gamma   90.00
#
_symmetry.space_group_name_H-M   'P 1'
#
loop_
_entity.id
_entity.type
_entity.pdbx_description
1 polymer ?
#
loop_
_entity_poly.entity_id
_entity_poly.type
_entity_poly.pdbx_seq_one_letter_code
_entity_poly.pdbx_strand_id
1 'polypeptide(L)'
;MAGQAYPYSVRYGAREPWLAPWPRAGLYLVWRAVIALIRPAVFIALLAGAALSAREGWSGTPMAPLAPDHSVETRIEAQLAASVPAGARPLDYWNAAMGQALASAPGRPPDIPLAASLARALPGLKGRDALAFHVLTRNRSPAHVNADLRARPAWERASRLESALTRRLGQGAHLDPPELIFASPALVQRLERARALYGPALDSAEAWFLAPRGAALNLSALPGWGGEGAAIVFGDGRDLAVHGCALLAAQGRRPGACASLPAGRADPVLAGLLLQTVSAAGEAAPGWRLIAGAYVSGHLDPDLARQLALGPDAPLGREALMASLMPLLVEAGGVWSQPWRYQDAVADAADEYARAARLPVEEAHAIAHALNAVRRSDGAIAALRSTRWLSSPRDAERLARIARAAPGQMLALDALAGPDILHAVRTPVLAGARAPAPRDQGLRLAAFALAALAFLLVAAALSGAALARRTGRAGVLARLDAAMSRLILGRNS
;
A
#
# COMPACT_ATOMS: atom_id res chain seq x y z
N MET A 1 -32.50 -38.53 56.63
CA MET A 1 -31.18 -39.17 56.73
C MET A 1 -30.11 -38.11 56.46
N ALA A 2 -29.43 -37.64 57.49
CA ALA A 2 -28.36 -36.65 57.37
C ALA A 2 -27.11 -37.32 56.79
N GLY A 3 -26.68 -36.91 55.59
CA GLY A 3 -25.46 -37.41 54.98
C GLY A 3 -24.24 -36.92 55.75
N GLN A 4 -23.50 -37.84 56.39
CA GLN A 4 -22.21 -37.53 57.01
C GLN A 4 -21.26 -36.95 55.95
N ALA A 5 -20.88 -35.69 56.13
CA ALA A 5 -19.89 -35.04 55.29
C ALA A 5 -18.50 -35.62 55.61
N TYR A 6 -18.06 -36.59 54.80
CA TYR A 6 -16.69 -37.13 54.92
C TYR A 6 -15.65 -35.99 54.88
N PRO A 7 -14.65 -36.00 55.79
CA PRO A 7 -13.58 -35.01 55.79
C PRO A 7 -12.86 -34.96 54.44
N TYR A 8 -12.39 -33.78 54.05
CA TYR A 8 -11.76 -33.53 52.74
C TYR A 8 -10.62 -34.51 52.42
N SER A 9 -9.80 -34.91 53.40
CA SER A 9 -8.68 -35.85 53.21
C SER A 9 -9.13 -37.27 52.87
N VAL A 10 -10.28 -37.70 53.40
CA VAL A 10 -10.85 -39.04 53.17
C VAL A 10 -11.34 -39.19 51.73
N ARG A 11 -11.85 -38.10 51.12
CA ARG A 11 -12.25 -38.08 49.69
C ARG A 11 -11.10 -38.40 48.73
N TYR A 12 -9.86 -38.22 49.17
CA TYR A 12 -8.68 -38.51 48.38
C TYR A 12 -7.92 -39.75 48.86
N GLY A 13 -8.47 -40.54 49.80
CA GLY A 13 -7.87 -41.78 50.29
C GLY A 13 -6.69 -41.59 51.26
N ALA A 14 -6.58 -40.42 51.89
CA ALA A 14 -5.62 -40.15 52.96
C ALA A 14 -6.28 -40.37 54.34
N ARG A 15 -5.47 -40.69 55.37
CA ARG A 15 -5.96 -40.83 56.77
C ARG A 15 -6.61 -39.53 57.27
N GLU A 16 -7.49 -39.64 58.25
CA GLU A 16 -8.07 -38.46 58.89
C GLU A 16 -6.99 -37.67 59.65
N PRO A 17 -6.97 -36.32 59.54
CA PRO A 17 -5.89 -35.51 60.11
C PRO A 17 -5.85 -35.59 61.64
N TRP A 18 -7.00 -35.82 62.26
CA TRP A 18 -7.18 -35.94 63.71
C TRP A 18 -6.66 -37.27 64.29
N LEU A 19 -6.45 -38.27 63.42
CA LEU A 19 -5.91 -39.58 63.78
C LEU A 19 -4.40 -39.69 63.48
N ALA A 20 -3.81 -38.68 62.84
CA ALA A 20 -2.39 -38.63 62.54
C ALA A 20 -1.60 -38.01 63.72
N PRO A 21 -0.33 -38.41 63.93
CA PRO A 21 0.52 -37.75 64.91
C PRO A 21 0.57 -36.24 64.67
N TRP A 22 0.52 -35.44 65.74
CA TRP A 22 0.46 -33.97 65.70
C TRP A 22 1.45 -33.29 64.71
N PRO A 23 2.70 -33.74 64.50
CA PRO A 23 3.58 -33.09 63.52
C PRO A 23 3.09 -33.27 62.06
N ARG A 24 2.46 -34.41 61.74
CA ARG A 24 1.92 -34.68 60.40
C ARG A 24 0.60 -33.93 60.16
N ALA A 25 -0.23 -33.83 61.19
CA ALA A 25 -1.45 -33.02 61.15
C ALA A 25 -1.11 -31.53 60.93
N GLY A 26 -0.11 -31.01 61.65
CA GLY A 26 0.41 -29.65 61.45
C GLY A 26 0.95 -29.42 60.05
N LEU A 27 1.78 -30.33 59.53
CA LEU A 27 2.32 -30.24 58.17
C LEU A 27 1.22 -30.27 57.10
N TYR A 28 0.17 -31.07 57.30
CA TYR A 28 -0.99 -31.10 56.40
C TYR A 28 -1.77 -29.78 56.40
N LEU A 29 -1.98 -29.16 57.57
CA LEU A 29 -2.66 -27.85 57.66
C LEU A 29 -1.84 -26.75 56.97
N VAL A 30 -0.52 -26.76 57.13
CA VAL A 30 0.39 -25.84 56.43
C VAL A 30 0.31 -26.04 54.92
N TRP A 31 0.39 -27.29 54.44
CA TRP A 31 0.25 -27.62 53.02
C TRP A 31 -1.10 -27.15 52.44
N ARG A 32 -2.19 -27.34 53.19
CA ARG A 32 -3.53 -26.89 52.81
C ARG A 32 -3.63 -25.37 52.73
N ALA A 33 -3.04 -24.66 53.68
CA ALA A 33 -2.96 -23.20 53.65
C ALA A 33 -2.18 -22.72 52.41
N VAL A 34 -1.05 -23.36 52.10
CA VAL A 34 -0.24 -23.06 50.92
C VAL A 34 -1.03 -23.26 49.62
N ILE A 35 -1.67 -24.41 49.43
CA ILE A 35 -2.48 -24.68 48.22
C ILE A 35 -3.67 -23.72 48.09
N ALA A 36 -4.34 -23.40 49.20
CA ALA A 36 -5.46 -22.46 49.19
C ALA A 36 -5.03 -21.05 48.77
N LEU A 37 -3.78 -20.66 49.07
CA LEU A 37 -3.24 -19.32 48.78
C LEU A 37 -2.62 -19.20 47.38
N ILE A 38 -2.15 -20.28 46.76
CA ILE A 38 -1.47 -20.22 45.45
C ILE A 38 -2.40 -19.65 44.36
N ARG A 39 -3.66 -20.09 44.28
CA ARG A 39 -4.59 -19.61 43.24
C ARG A 39 -4.92 -18.11 43.34
N PRO A 40 -5.34 -17.58 44.50
CA PRO A 40 -5.58 -16.15 44.63
C PRO A 40 -4.29 -15.33 44.47
N ALA A 41 -3.13 -15.83 44.93
CA ALA A 41 -1.86 -15.13 44.77
C ALA A 41 -1.44 -15.01 43.29
N VAL A 42 -1.56 -16.08 42.49
CA VAL A 42 -1.28 -16.03 41.05
C VAL A 42 -2.23 -15.09 40.33
N PHE A 43 -3.52 -15.09 40.69
CA PHE A 43 -4.50 -14.18 40.10
C PHE A 43 -4.18 -12.71 40.42
N ILE A 44 -3.86 -12.40 41.68
CA ILE A 44 -3.47 -11.05 42.10
C ILE A 44 -2.17 -10.61 41.40
N ALA A 45 -1.18 -11.50 41.27
CA ALA A 45 0.07 -11.20 40.58
C ALA A 45 -0.15 -10.87 39.09
N LEU A 46 -1.03 -11.61 38.41
CA LEU A 46 -1.39 -11.34 37.00
C LEU A 46 -2.14 -10.02 36.84
N LEU A 47 -3.07 -9.71 37.76
CA LEU A 47 -3.80 -8.43 37.77
C LEU A 47 -2.87 -7.25 38.06
N ALA A 48 -1.97 -7.40 39.04
CA ALA A 48 -0.99 -6.38 39.37
C ALA A 48 -0.01 -6.14 38.21
N GLY A 49 0.44 -7.20 37.53
CA GLY A 49 1.25 -7.09 36.31
C GLY A 49 0.52 -6.35 35.19
N ALA A 50 -0.75 -6.69 34.94
CA ALA A 50 -1.57 -6.00 33.94
C ALA A 50 -1.79 -4.52 34.29
N ALA A 51 -2.05 -4.20 35.57
CA ALA A 51 -2.26 -2.83 36.04
C ALA A 51 -0.98 -1.98 35.96
N LEU A 52 0.18 -2.55 36.30
CA LEU A 52 1.48 -1.87 36.18
C LEU A 52 1.84 -1.58 34.72
N SER A 53 1.67 -2.57 33.83
CA SER A 53 1.90 -2.38 32.39
C SER A 53 0.93 -1.37 31.77
N ALA A 54 -0.33 -1.35 32.23
CA ALA A 54 -1.32 -0.35 31.79
C ALA A 54 -0.95 1.06 32.28
N ARG A 55 -0.50 1.19 33.53
CA ARG A 55 -0.09 2.47 34.13
C ARG A 55 1.11 3.09 33.41
N GLU A 56 2.15 2.30 33.10
CA GLU A 56 3.30 2.76 32.32
C GLU A 56 2.91 3.12 30.87
N GLY A 57 1.96 2.38 30.28
CA GLY A 57 1.43 2.68 28.95
C GLY A 57 0.50 3.91 28.88
N TRP A 58 0.03 4.40 30.03
CA TRP A 58 -0.91 5.54 30.17
C TRP A 58 -0.25 6.83 30.67
N SER A 59 0.99 6.80 31.17
CA SER A 59 1.75 8.02 31.49
C SER A 59 2.29 8.76 30.25
N GLY A 60 2.05 8.24 29.04
CA GLY A 60 2.17 9.02 27.80
C GLY A 60 1.05 10.05 27.72
N THR A 61 1.37 11.25 27.21
CA THR A 61 0.48 12.41 27.04
C THR A 61 -0.95 12.02 26.64
N PRO A 62 -2.00 12.62 27.26
CA PRO A 62 -3.38 12.32 26.89
C PRO A 62 -3.57 12.66 25.41
N MET A 63 -3.97 11.64 24.64
CA MET A 63 -4.32 11.83 23.24
C MET A 63 -5.45 12.85 23.16
N ALA A 64 -5.26 13.90 22.37
CA ALA A 64 -6.37 14.66 21.82
C ALA A 64 -7.40 13.68 21.24
N PRO A 65 -8.71 13.95 21.32
CA PRO A 65 -9.73 13.05 20.80
C PRO A 65 -9.36 12.69 19.36
N LEU A 66 -9.02 11.41 19.15
CA LEU A 66 -8.80 10.86 17.83
C LEU A 66 -10.10 11.06 17.06
N ALA A 67 -10.14 12.07 16.19
CA ALA A 67 -11.05 12.02 15.06
C ALA A 67 -10.86 10.64 14.41
N PRO A 68 -11.93 9.92 14.05
CA PRO A 68 -11.80 8.62 13.40
C PRO A 68 -10.85 8.79 12.21
N ASP A 69 -9.69 8.14 12.27
CA ASP A 69 -8.73 8.15 11.18
C ASP A 69 -9.37 7.36 10.04
N HIS A 70 -10.09 8.08 9.16
CA HIS A 70 -10.64 7.48 7.97
C HIS A 70 -9.46 6.93 7.15
N SER A 71 -9.54 5.64 6.85
CA SER A 71 -8.57 4.95 6.00
C SER A 71 -8.33 5.76 4.71
N VAL A 72 -7.12 5.66 4.16
CA VAL A 72 -6.77 6.38 2.93
C VAL A 72 -7.78 6.07 1.82
N GLU A 73 -8.21 4.81 1.77
CA GLU A 73 -9.26 4.29 0.89
C GLU A 73 -10.57 5.06 1.05
N THR A 74 -11.06 5.22 2.29
CA THR A 74 -12.31 5.98 2.56
C THR A 74 -12.20 7.45 2.13
N ARG A 75 -11.03 8.07 2.31
CA ARG A 75 -10.81 9.46 1.88
C ARG A 75 -10.76 9.59 0.35
N ILE A 76 -10.16 8.62 -0.33
CA ILE A 76 -10.17 8.54 -1.80
C ILE A 76 -11.59 8.35 -2.32
N GLU A 77 -12.37 7.43 -1.73
CA GLU A 77 -13.77 7.20 -2.09
C GLU A 77 -14.62 8.45 -1.89
N ALA A 78 -14.43 9.17 -0.78
CA ALA A 78 -15.12 10.44 -0.52
C ALA A 78 -14.77 11.50 -1.59
N GLN A 79 -13.50 11.58 -2.00
CA GLN A 79 -13.07 12.51 -3.04
C GLN A 79 -13.66 12.15 -4.41
N LEU A 80 -13.70 10.86 -4.76
CA LEU A 80 -14.36 10.38 -5.98
C LEU A 80 -15.86 10.69 -5.96
N ALA A 81 -16.55 10.42 -4.86
CA ALA A 81 -17.97 10.74 -4.75
C ALA A 81 -18.22 12.25 -4.90
N ALA A 82 -17.35 13.10 -4.35
CA ALA A 82 -17.43 14.55 -4.47
C ALA A 82 -17.19 15.08 -5.90
N SER A 83 -16.56 14.29 -6.78
CA SER A 83 -16.36 14.67 -8.19
C SER A 83 -17.63 14.61 -9.03
N VAL A 84 -18.67 13.93 -8.56
CA VAL A 84 -19.96 13.84 -9.26
C VAL A 84 -20.70 15.18 -9.13
N PRO A 85 -21.09 15.84 -10.25
CA PRO A 85 -21.79 17.11 -10.19
C PRO A 85 -23.11 17.03 -9.40
N ALA A 86 -23.45 18.09 -8.66
CA ALA A 86 -24.68 18.16 -7.89
C ALA A 86 -25.91 17.92 -8.79
N GLY A 87 -26.76 16.97 -8.39
CA GLY A 87 -27.97 16.59 -9.15
C GLY A 87 -27.73 15.61 -10.30
N ALA A 88 -26.48 15.33 -10.68
CA ALA A 88 -26.17 14.29 -11.65
C ALA A 88 -26.34 12.89 -11.05
N ARG A 89 -26.76 11.93 -11.87
CA ARG A 89 -26.78 10.51 -11.49
C ARG A 89 -25.37 9.94 -11.67
N PRO A 90 -24.75 9.33 -10.64
CA PRO A 90 -23.37 8.83 -10.74
C PRO A 90 -23.13 7.85 -11.90
N LEU A 91 -24.10 6.99 -12.22
CA LEU A 91 -23.98 6.05 -13.34
C LEU A 91 -24.00 6.74 -14.71
N ASP A 92 -24.79 7.79 -14.87
CA ASP A 92 -24.89 8.53 -16.13
C ASP A 92 -23.61 9.35 -16.34
N TYR A 93 -23.12 10.00 -15.27
CA TYR A 93 -21.83 10.69 -15.25
C TYR A 93 -20.67 9.75 -15.58
N TRP A 94 -20.61 8.58 -14.93
CA TRP A 94 -19.59 7.57 -15.18
C TRP A 94 -19.64 7.02 -16.62
N ASN A 95 -20.82 6.69 -17.15
CA ASN A 95 -20.97 6.24 -18.53
C ASN A 95 -20.54 7.32 -19.54
N ALA A 96 -20.84 8.59 -19.27
CA ALA A 96 -20.41 9.70 -20.10
C ALA A 96 -18.87 9.85 -20.09
N ALA A 97 -18.24 9.78 -18.91
CA ALA A 97 -16.77 9.83 -18.78
C ALA A 97 -16.10 8.65 -19.52
N MET A 98 -16.61 7.43 -19.37
CA MET A 98 -16.17 6.26 -20.12
C MET A 98 -16.31 6.47 -21.64
N GLY A 99 -17.45 7.02 -22.08
CA GLY A 99 -17.70 7.33 -23.48
C GLY A 99 -16.74 8.35 -24.06
N GLN A 100 -16.37 9.37 -23.27
CA GLN A 100 -15.38 10.38 -23.65
C GLN A 100 -13.96 9.79 -23.73
N ALA A 101 -13.55 8.97 -22.76
CA ALA A 101 -12.25 8.30 -22.79
C ALA A 101 -12.10 7.39 -24.03
N LEU A 102 -13.17 6.71 -24.43
CA LEU A 102 -13.20 5.83 -25.60
C LEU A 102 -13.54 6.55 -26.91
N ALA A 103 -13.73 7.87 -26.88
CA ALA A 103 -13.95 8.64 -28.10
C ALA A 103 -12.66 8.68 -28.92
N SER A 104 -12.72 8.19 -30.14
CA SER A 104 -11.64 8.25 -31.12
C SER A 104 -11.86 9.43 -32.06
N ALA A 105 -10.80 10.17 -32.38
CA ALA A 105 -10.79 11.22 -33.40
C ALA A 105 -9.56 11.06 -34.32
N PRO A 106 -9.52 11.68 -35.52
CA PRO A 106 -8.33 11.67 -36.35
C PRO A 106 -7.09 12.15 -35.57
N GLY A 107 -6.05 11.32 -35.52
CA GLY A 107 -4.84 11.61 -34.74
C GLY A 107 -4.96 11.48 -33.22
N ARG A 108 -6.13 11.08 -32.69
CA ARG A 108 -6.36 10.85 -31.26
C ARG A 108 -6.96 9.45 -31.02
N PRO A 109 -6.13 8.42 -30.80
CA PRO A 109 -6.60 7.10 -30.38
C PRO A 109 -7.35 7.16 -29.05
N PRO A 110 -8.26 6.18 -28.78
CA PRO A 110 -8.99 6.10 -27.52
C PRO A 110 -8.05 5.91 -26.33
N ASP A 111 -8.41 6.51 -25.19
CA ASP A 111 -7.68 6.41 -23.93
C ASP A 111 -8.11 5.17 -23.15
N ILE A 112 -7.57 4.02 -23.57
CA ILE A 112 -7.86 2.71 -22.98
C ILE A 112 -7.46 2.66 -21.49
N PRO A 113 -6.26 3.14 -21.07
CA PRO A 113 -5.89 3.15 -19.66
C PRO A 113 -6.87 3.97 -18.81
N LEU A 114 -7.29 5.16 -19.26
CA LEU A 114 -8.28 5.95 -18.54
C LEU A 114 -9.63 5.25 -18.46
N ALA A 115 -10.12 4.65 -19.55
CA ALA A 115 -11.39 3.92 -19.53
C ALA A 115 -11.35 2.72 -18.56
N ALA A 116 -10.28 1.95 -18.55
CA ALA A 116 -10.12 0.86 -17.58
C ALA A 116 -10.09 1.39 -16.13
N SER A 117 -9.42 2.52 -15.91
CA SER A 117 -9.33 3.17 -14.60
C SER A 117 -10.68 3.72 -14.12
N LEU A 118 -11.43 4.39 -15.01
CA LEU A 118 -12.77 4.89 -14.74
C LEU A 118 -13.73 3.75 -14.40
N ALA A 119 -13.62 2.60 -15.07
CA ALA A 119 -14.42 1.43 -14.73
C ALA A 119 -14.16 0.96 -13.29
N ARG A 120 -12.90 0.88 -12.85
CA ARG A 120 -12.52 0.55 -11.46
C ARG A 120 -12.99 1.60 -10.44
N ALA A 121 -13.15 2.86 -10.84
CA ALA A 121 -13.58 3.95 -9.96
C ALA A 121 -15.09 3.99 -9.68
N LEU A 122 -15.92 3.21 -10.38
CA LEU A 122 -17.38 3.23 -10.23
C LEU A 122 -17.86 3.02 -8.78
N PRO A 123 -17.32 2.05 -8.00
CA PRO A 123 -17.73 1.88 -6.60
C PRO A 123 -17.43 3.11 -5.74
N GLY A 124 -16.33 3.82 -6.00
CA GLY A 124 -15.99 5.08 -5.31
C GLY A 124 -16.90 6.23 -5.73
N LEU A 125 -17.26 6.34 -7.01
CA LEU A 125 -18.15 7.39 -7.51
C LEU A 125 -19.59 7.27 -7.00
N LYS A 126 -20.13 6.04 -6.96
CA LYS A 126 -21.51 5.80 -6.54
C LYS A 126 -21.64 5.51 -5.05
N GLY A 127 -20.59 4.98 -4.44
CA GLY A 127 -20.63 4.30 -3.14
C GLY A 127 -21.02 2.82 -3.29
N ARG A 128 -20.28 1.93 -2.61
CA ARG A 128 -20.48 0.47 -2.67
C ARG A 128 -21.90 0.06 -2.30
N ASP A 129 -22.44 0.59 -1.21
CA ASP A 129 -23.80 0.29 -0.74
C ASP A 129 -24.88 0.75 -1.72
N ALA A 130 -24.71 1.93 -2.32
CA ALA A 130 -25.65 2.45 -3.32
C ALA A 130 -25.57 1.66 -4.65
N LEU A 131 -24.39 1.17 -5.02
CA LEU A 131 -24.20 0.27 -6.15
C LEU A 131 -24.82 -1.12 -5.88
N ALA A 132 -24.60 -1.68 -4.69
CA ALA A 132 -25.23 -2.92 -4.25
C ALA A 132 -26.76 -2.82 -4.21
N PHE A 133 -27.29 -1.71 -3.68
CA PHE A 133 -28.71 -1.43 -3.69
C PHE A 133 -29.25 -1.40 -5.12
N HIS A 134 -28.56 -0.72 -6.04
CA HIS A 134 -28.93 -0.70 -7.46
C HIS A 134 -29.03 -2.12 -8.05
N VAL A 135 -28.08 -3.01 -7.73
CA VAL A 135 -28.13 -4.44 -8.13
C VAL A 135 -29.39 -5.13 -7.61
N LEU A 136 -29.71 -4.98 -6.33
CA LEU A 136 -30.88 -5.61 -5.70
C LEU A 136 -32.21 -5.11 -6.28
N THR A 137 -32.26 -3.86 -6.73
CA THR A 137 -33.45 -3.24 -7.32
C THR A 137 -33.67 -3.55 -8.80
N ARG A 138 -32.74 -4.22 -9.49
CA ARG A 138 -32.86 -4.48 -10.93
C ARG A 138 -34.15 -5.22 -11.32
N ASN A 139 -34.58 -6.16 -10.47
CA ASN A 139 -35.76 -7.01 -10.71
C ASN A 139 -36.85 -6.82 -9.62
N ARG A 140 -36.76 -5.76 -8.80
CA ARG A 140 -37.67 -5.52 -7.66
C ARG A 140 -37.89 -4.03 -7.47
N SER A 141 -39.06 -3.64 -6.98
CA SER A 141 -39.32 -2.22 -6.64
C SER A 141 -38.31 -1.70 -5.60
N PRO A 142 -37.69 -0.52 -5.80
CA PRO A 142 -36.78 0.09 -4.84
C PRO A 142 -37.37 0.27 -3.44
N ALA A 143 -38.66 0.61 -3.35
CA ALA A 143 -39.34 0.79 -2.08
C ALA A 143 -39.38 -0.51 -1.27
N HIS A 144 -39.65 -1.63 -1.94
CA HIS A 144 -39.70 -2.94 -1.30
C HIS A 144 -38.32 -3.41 -0.82
N VAL A 145 -37.27 -3.23 -1.65
CA VAL A 145 -35.89 -3.57 -1.26
C VAL A 145 -35.43 -2.74 -0.06
N ASN A 146 -35.73 -1.44 -0.05
CA ASN A 146 -35.38 -0.57 1.07
C ASN A 146 -36.12 -0.97 2.35
N ALA A 147 -37.41 -1.34 2.27
CA ALA A 147 -38.17 -1.84 3.42
C ALA A 147 -37.57 -3.13 3.99
N ASP A 148 -37.22 -4.11 3.13
CA ASP A 148 -36.57 -5.37 3.54
C ASP A 148 -35.18 -5.13 4.19
N LEU A 149 -34.40 -4.19 3.67
CA LEU A 149 -33.09 -3.84 4.24
C LEU A 149 -33.21 -3.10 5.59
N ARG A 150 -34.23 -2.25 5.76
CA ARG A 150 -34.48 -1.52 7.01
C ARG A 150 -35.02 -2.42 8.11
N ALA A 151 -35.79 -3.44 7.76
CA ALA A 151 -36.31 -4.44 8.71
C ALA A 151 -35.21 -5.35 9.31
N ARG A 152 -33.99 -5.32 8.77
CA ARG A 152 -32.85 -6.16 9.20
C ARG A 152 -31.86 -5.41 10.10
N PRO A 153 -31.16 -6.11 11.00
CA PRO A 153 -30.02 -5.56 11.74
C PRO A 153 -28.93 -5.00 10.81
N ALA A 154 -28.17 -4.02 11.29
CA ALA A 154 -27.16 -3.31 10.50
C ALA A 154 -26.09 -4.24 9.90
N TRP A 155 -25.63 -5.24 10.65
CA TRP A 155 -24.62 -6.20 10.17
C TRP A 155 -25.16 -7.09 9.05
N GLU A 156 -26.42 -7.50 9.11
CA GLU A 156 -27.07 -8.35 8.10
C GLU A 156 -27.35 -7.55 6.83
N ARG A 157 -27.74 -6.27 6.99
CA ARG A 157 -27.88 -5.32 5.88
C ARG A 157 -26.56 -5.16 5.12
N ALA A 158 -25.47 -4.89 5.84
CA ALA A 158 -24.13 -4.73 5.25
C ALA A 158 -23.69 -6.03 4.53
N SER A 159 -23.84 -7.19 5.18
CA SER A 159 -23.51 -8.48 4.58
C SER A 159 -24.30 -8.75 3.30
N ARG A 160 -25.60 -8.41 3.28
CA ARG A 160 -26.46 -8.61 2.11
C ARG A 160 -26.13 -7.67 0.95
N LEU A 161 -25.82 -6.40 1.23
CA LEU A 161 -25.38 -5.44 0.23
C LEU A 161 -24.04 -5.89 -0.37
N GLU A 162 -23.06 -6.19 0.47
CA GLU A 162 -21.75 -6.67 0.01
C GLU A 162 -21.90 -7.95 -0.82
N SER A 163 -22.64 -8.96 -0.34
CA SER A 163 -22.87 -10.21 -1.07
C SER A 163 -23.54 -10.00 -2.44
N ALA A 164 -24.45 -9.02 -2.55
CA ALA A 164 -25.09 -8.68 -3.81
C ALA A 164 -24.10 -8.07 -4.80
N LEU A 165 -23.26 -7.15 -4.32
CA LEU A 165 -22.22 -6.52 -5.13
C LEU A 165 -21.15 -7.53 -5.55
N THR A 166 -20.61 -8.31 -4.61
CA THR A 166 -19.61 -9.36 -4.89
C THR A 166 -20.13 -10.35 -5.93
N ARG A 167 -21.38 -10.80 -5.81
CA ARG A 167 -21.99 -11.72 -6.80
C ARG A 167 -22.10 -11.07 -8.18
N ARG A 168 -22.49 -9.80 -8.24
CA ARG A 168 -22.59 -9.09 -9.53
C ARG A 168 -21.22 -8.91 -10.16
N LEU A 169 -20.20 -8.52 -9.40
CA LEU A 169 -18.82 -8.42 -9.90
C LEU A 169 -18.29 -9.80 -10.33
N GLY A 170 -18.63 -10.88 -9.61
CA GLY A 170 -18.28 -12.25 -9.99
C GLY A 170 -18.88 -12.68 -11.33
N GLN A 171 -20.09 -12.23 -11.68
CA GLN A 171 -20.66 -12.44 -13.01
C GLN A 171 -19.87 -11.69 -14.10
N GLY A 172 -19.20 -10.59 -13.74
CA GLY A 172 -18.37 -9.76 -14.60
C GLY A 172 -16.91 -10.19 -14.64
N ALA A 173 -16.51 -11.29 -13.99
CA ALA A 173 -15.11 -11.69 -13.87
C ALA A 173 -14.39 -11.97 -15.21
N HIS A 174 -15.15 -12.19 -16.29
CA HIS A 174 -14.63 -12.33 -17.65
C HIS A 174 -14.30 -10.98 -18.32
N LEU A 175 -14.75 -9.88 -17.72
CA LEU A 175 -14.45 -8.52 -18.13
C LEU A 175 -13.26 -8.01 -17.31
N ASP A 176 -12.39 -7.23 -17.94
CA ASP A 176 -11.32 -6.53 -17.25
C ASP A 176 -11.53 -5.02 -17.37
N PRO A 177 -11.81 -4.27 -16.30
CA PRO A 177 -12.10 -4.75 -14.95
C PRO A 177 -13.55 -5.27 -14.82
N PRO A 178 -13.89 -6.05 -13.77
CA PRO A 178 -15.21 -6.65 -13.61
C PRO A 178 -16.36 -5.63 -13.47
N GLU A 179 -16.05 -4.40 -13.03
CA GLU A 179 -16.99 -3.28 -12.92
C GLU A 179 -17.62 -2.89 -14.28
N LEU A 180 -17.02 -3.28 -15.40
CA LEU A 180 -17.61 -3.10 -16.73
C LEU A 180 -18.97 -3.79 -16.89
N ILE A 181 -19.33 -4.73 -16.01
CA ILE A 181 -20.65 -5.35 -15.99
C ILE A 181 -21.81 -4.37 -15.69
N PHE A 182 -21.48 -3.15 -15.23
CA PHE A 182 -22.41 -2.04 -15.05
C PHE A 182 -22.45 -1.08 -16.25
N ALA A 183 -21.52 -1.19 -17.20
CA ALA A 183 -21.49 -0.36 -18.39
C ALA A 183 -22.54 -0.80 -19.41
N SER A 184 -22.84 0.08 -20.37
CA SER A 184 -23.65 -0.31 -21.53
C SER A 184 -22.88 -1.33 -22.40
N PRO A 185 -23.57 -2.29 -23.05
CA PRO A 185 -22.91 -3.25 -23.95
C PRO A 185 -22.09 -2.58 -25.06
N ALA A 186 -22.54 -1.43 -25.55
CA ALA A 186 -21.83 -0.65 -26.56
C ALA A 186 -20.47 -0.12 -26.07
N LEU A 187 -20.37 0.32 -24.81
CA LEU A 187 -19.10 0.76 -24.22
C LEU A 187 -18.14 -0.40 -24.03
N VAL A 188 -18.63 -1.55 -23.54
CA VAL A 188 -17.82 -2.77 -23.38
C VAL A 188 -17.23 -3.20 -24.73
N GLN A 189 -18.08 -3.34 -25.75
CA GLN A 189 -17.63 -3.68 -27.10
C GLN A 189 -16.67 -2.66 -27.72
N ARG A 190 -16.80 -1.37 -27.37
CA ARG A 190 -15.89 -0.32 -27.85
C ARG A 190 -14.52 -0.44 -27.20
N LEU A 191 -14.48 -0.67 -25.88
CA LEU A 191 -13.24 -0.89 -25.13
C LEU A 191 -12.53 -2.16 -25.60
N GLU A 192 -13.26 -3.27 -25.79
CA GLU A 192 -12.69 -4.52 -26.30
C GLU A 192 -12.06 -4.35 -27.69
N ARG A 193 -12.76 -3.67 -28.61
CA ARG A 193 -12.21 -3.34 -29.93
C ARG A 193 -10.98 -2.45 -29.84
N ALA A 194 -11.02 -1.43 -28.97
CA ALA A 194 -9.87 -0.56 -28.76
C ALA A 194 -8.66 -1.34 -28.23
N ARG A 195 -8.86 -2.25 -27.26
CA ARG A 195 -7.81 -3.14 -26.75
C ARG A 195 -7.25 -4.07 -27.82
N ALA A 196 -8.10 -4.65 -28.66
CA ALA A 196 -7.64 -5.51 -29.74
C ALA A 196 -6.73 -4.75 -30.73
N LEU A 197 -7.04 -3.47 -31.02
CA LEU A 197 -6.28 -2.65 -31.95
C LEU A 197 -5.02 -2.01 -31.36
N TYR A 198 -5.11 -1.53 -30.11
CA TYR A 198 -4.08 -0.67 -29.51
C TYR A 198 -3.42 -1.27 -28.27
N GLY A 199 -3.96 -2.35 -27.71
CA GLY A 199 -3.39 -3.08 -26.57
C GLY A 199 -1.93 -3.51 -26.81
N PRO A 200 -1.56 -4.11 -27.96
CA PRO A 200 -0.18 -4.49 -28.21
C PRO A 200 0.82 -3.33 -28.15
N ALA A 201 0.40 -2.13 -28.55
CA ALA A 201 1.24 -0.93 -28.46
C ALA A 201 1.43 -0.47 -27.00
N LEU A 202 0.38 -0.55 -26.19
CA LEU A 202 0.44 -0.24 -24.75
C LEU A 202 1.31 -1.27 -24.00
N ASP A 203 1.16 -2.56 -24.30
CA ASP A 203 1.96 -3.63 -23.70
C ASP A 203 3.45 -3.50 -24.10
N SER A 204 3.71 -3.12 -25.35
CA SER A 204 5.08 -2.85 -25.83
C SER A 204 5.68 -1.64 -25.13
N ALA A 205 4.89 -0.58 -24.89
CA ALA A 205 5.33 0.59 -24.14
C ALA A 205 5.64 0.24 -22.68
N GLU A 206 4.78 -0.54 -22.02
CA GLU A 206 5.01 -1.04 -20.65
C GLU A 206 6.31 -1.87 -20.57
N ALA A 207 6.52 -2.77 -21.52
CA ALA A 207 7.75 -3.57 -21.61
C ALA A 207 8.99 -2.70 -21.83
N TRP A 208 8.90 -1.63 -22.61
CA TRP A 208 9.99 -0.69 -22.83
C TRP A 208 10.44 0.00 -21.54
N PHE A 209 9.52 0.42 -20.67
CA PHE A 209 9.87 1.04 -19.38
C PHE A 209 10.63 0.08 -18.47
N LEU A 210 10.35 -1.23 -18.56
CA LEU A 210 11.11 -2.25 -17.84
C LEU A 210 12.49 -2.46 -18.45
N ALA A 211 12.54 -2.65 -19.78
CA ALA A 211 13.77 -2.92 -20.51
C ALA A 211 13.67 -2.39 -21.96
N PRO A 212 14.34 -1.27 -22.28
CA PRO A 212 14.31 -0.68 -23.62
C PRO A 212 14.89 -1.58 -24.72
N ARG A 213 15.89 -2.42 -24.39
CA ARG A 213 16.53 -3.40 -25.30
C ARG A 213 16.94 -2.81 -26.66
N GLY A 214 17.44 -1.57 -26.69
CA GLY A 214 17.84 -0.94 -27.94
C GLY A 214 16.67 -0.37 -28.76
N ALA A 215 15.43 -0.39 -28.27
CA ALA A 215 14.27 0.21 -28.94
C ALA A 215 14.06 1.66 -28.53
N ALA A 216 13.49 2.46 -29.43
CA ALA A 216 13.00 3.79 -29.14
C ALA A 216 11.49 3.74 -28.82
N LEU A 217 11.04 4.55 -27.88
CA LEU A 217 9.63 4.75 -27.58
C LEU A 217 9.20 6.13 -28.05
N ASN A 218 8.18 6.17 -28.92
CA ASN A 218 7.51 7.41 -29.29
C ASN A 218 6.29 7.62 -28.40
N LEU A 219 6.38 8.52 -27.42
CA LEU A 219 5.31 8.79 -26.47
C LEU A 219 4.06 9.37 -27.16
N SER A 220 4.22 10.15 -28.24
CA SER A 220 3.08 10.74 -28.94
C SER A 220 2.26 9.74 -29.75
N ALA A 221 2.79 8.54 -29.99
CA ALA A 221 2.07 7.45 -30.63
C ALA A 221 1.24 6.62 -29.64
N LEU A 222 1.35 6.87 -28.33
CA LEU A 222 0.68 6.06 -27.33
C LEU A 222 -0.81 6.40 -27.20
N PRO A 223 -1.71 5.40 -27.15
CA PRO A 223 -3.12 5.61 -26.85
C PRO A 223 -3.33 6.31 -25.51
N GLY A 224 -4.20 7.33 -25.48
CA GLY A 224 -4.45 8.11 -24.26
C GLY A 224 -3.38 9.14 -23.92
N TRP A 225 -2.46 9.41 -24.85
CA TRP A 225 -1.48 10.47 -24.70
C TRP A 225 -2.08 11.86 -24.97
N GLY A 226 -1.72 12.82 -24.11
CA GLY A 226 -2.17 14.22 -24.19
C GLY A 226 -1.05 15.26 -24.17
N GLY A 227 0.22 14.84 -24.29
CA GLY A 227 1.36 15.75 -24.34
C GLY A 227 1.58 16.36 -25.73
N GLU A 228 2.15 17.57 -25.76
CA GLU A 228 2.51 18.25 -27.01
C GLU A 228 3.88 17.78 -27.51
N GLY A 229 4.00 17.54 -28.82
CA GLY A 229 5.28 17.27 -29.50
C GLY A 229 5.65 15.79 -29.69
N ALA A 230 6.57 15.56 -30.63
CA ALA A 230 7.20 14.25 -30.82
C ALA A 230 8.24 14.02 -29.72
N ALA A 231 7.92 13.12 -28.80
CA ALA A 231 8.79 12.74 -27.69
C ALA A 231 9.29 11.31 -27.92
N ILE A 232 10.45 11.19 -28.56
CA ILE A 232 11.14 9.91 -28.78
C ILE A 232 12.24 9.78 -27.72
N VAL A 233 12.23 8.66 -27.01
CA VAL A 233 13.26 8.32 -25.99
C VAL A 233 13.83 6.93 -26.27
N PHE A 234 15.14 6.76 -26.13
CA PHE A 234 15.84 5.47 -26.33
C PHE A 234 16.01 4.68 -25.03
N GLY A 235 16.02 5.35 -23.87
CA GLY A 235 16.09 4.76 -22.54
C GLY A 235 17.47 4.18 -22.19
N ASP A 236 18.51 4.57 -22.92
CA ASP A 236 19.89 4.11 -22.77
C ASP A 236 20.91 5.20 -23.18
N GLY A 237 22.20 4.83 -23.27
CA GLY A 237 23.29 5.75 -23.62
C GLY A 237 23.13 6.48 -24.96
N ARG A 238 22.24 6.03 -25.86
CA ARG A 238 21.96 6.74 -27.12
C ARG A 238 21.36 8.11 -26.90
N ASP A 239 20.44 8.25 -25.93
CA ASP A 239 19.87 9.55 -25.59
C ASP A 239 20.97 10.49 -25.09
N LEU A 240 21.91 9.98 -24.27
CA LEU A 240 23.05 10.74 -23.77
C LEU A 240 23.98 11.22 -24.88
N ALA A 241 24.26 10.37 -25.86
CA ALA A 241 25.10 10.75 -26.99
C ALA A 241 24.44 11.87 -27.82
N VAL A 242 23.14 11.76 -28.12
CA VAL A 242 22.39 12.77 -28.87
C VAL A 242 22.31 14.11 -28.13
N HIS A 243 21.90 14.08 -26.86
CA HIS A 243 21.70 15.31 -26.07
C HIS A 243 23.01 15.93 -25.59
N GLY A 244 24.02 15.12 -25.22
CA GLY A 244 25.34 15.60 -24.85
C GLY A 244 26.09 16.23 -26.02
N CYS A 245 26.01 15.64 -27.22
CA CYS A 245 26.57 16.27 -28.43
C CYS A 245 25.88 17.60 -28.76
N ALA A 246 24.55 17.69 -28.59
CA ALA A 246 23.82 18.94 -28.76
C ALA A 246 24.27 20.02 -27.73
N LEU A 247 24.53 19.63 -26.49
CA LEU A 247 25.05 20.52 -25.44
C LEU A 247 26.46 21.06 -25.77
N LEU A 248 27.37 20.20 -26.23
CA LEU A 248 28.69 20.65 -26.70
C LEU A 248 28.59 21.60 -27.88
N ALA A 249 27.72 21.29 -28.85
CA ALA A 249 27.51 22.13 -30.01
C ALA A 249 26.99 23.52 -29.64
N ALA A 250 26.12 23.62 -28.63
CA ALA A 250 25.64 24.89 -28.09
C ALA A 250 26.75 25.73 -27.41
N GLN A 251 27.85 25.10 -26.99
CA GLN A 251 29.04 25.76 -26.44
C GLN A 251 30.11 26.03 -27.52
N GLY A 252 29.79 25.84 -28.81
CA GLY A 252 30.72 26.04 -29.92
C GLY A 252 31.74 24.90 -30.09
N ARG A 253 31.58 23.77 -29.39
CA ARG A 253 32.46 22.59 -29.51
C ARG A 253 31.75 21.51 -30.32
N ARG A 254 32.38 21.00 -31.38
CA ARG A 254 31.82 19.90 -32.19
C ARG A 254 32.85 18.79 -32.38
N PRO A 255 32.87 17.78 -31.48
CA PRO A 255 33.68 16.59 -31.69
C PRO A 255 33.29 15.91 -33.01
N GLY A 256 34.26 15.37 -33.74
CA GLY A 256 33.98 14.62 -34.97
C GLY A 256 33.05 13.43 -34.75
N ALA A 257 33.14 12.78 -33.58
CA ALA A 257 32.26 11.70 -33.17
C ALA A 257 30.77 12.09 -33.12
N CYS A 258 30.46 13.38 -32.90
CA CYS A 258 29.09 13.89 -32.84
C CYS A 258 28.44 14.13 -34.22
N ALA A 259 29.23 14.17 -35.30
CA ALA A 259 28.75 14.60 -36.62
C ALA A 259 27.77 13.62 -37.28
N SER A 260 27.78 12.35 -36.87
CA SER A 260 26.95 11.28 -37.45
C SER A 260 25.66 11.00 -36.68
N LEU A 261 25.44 11.68 -35.54
CA LEU A 261 24.27 11.45 -34.70
C LEU A 261 23.06 12.25 -35.18
N PRO A 262 21.83 11.76 -34.91
CA PRO A 262 20.63 12.55 -35.10
C PRO A 262 20.71 13.90 -34.38
N ALA A 263 20.08 14.92 -34.96
CA ALA A 263 20.02 16.24 -34.34
C ALA A 263 19.23 16.15 -33.02
N GLY A 264 19.90 16.52 -31.92
CA GLY A 264 19.30 16.64 -30.60
C GLY A 264 19.00 18.08 -30.22
N ARG A 265 18.17 18.27 -29.19
CA ARG A 265 18.02 19.56 -28.51
C ARG A 265 19.03 19.67 -27.37
N ALA A 266 19.73 20.80 -27.29
CA ALA A 266 20.61 21.12 -26.19
C ALA A 266 19.78 21.39 -24.92
N ASP A 267 19.73 20.41 -24.04
CA ASP A 267 18.97 20.47 -22.79
C ASP A 267 19.74 19.79 -21.66
N PRO A 268 20.35 20.56 -20.73
CA PRO A 268 21.15 19.99 -19.66
C PRO A 268 20.29 19.27 -18.61
N VAL A 269 19.01 19.65 -18.47
CA VAL A 269 18.09 18.97 -17.55
C VAL A 269 17.78 17.59 -18.09
N LEU A 270 17.42 17.48 -19.38
CA LEU A 270 17.19 16.18 -20.00
C LEU A 270 18.43 15.29 -19.95
N ALA A 271 19.60 15.81 -20.32
CA ALA A 271 20.85 15.04 -20.27
C ALA A 271 21.17 14.56 -18.84
N GLY A 272 20.96 15.39 -17.82
CA GLY A 272 21.12 15.00 -16.42
C GLY A 272 20.14 13.89 -15.99
N LEU A 273 18.86 14.00 -16.35
CA LEU A 273 17.86 12.95 -16.06
C LEU A 273 18.20 11.64 -16.77
N LEU A 274 18.59 11.70 -18.04
CA LEU A 274 18.99 10.53 -18.82
C LEU A 274 20.27 9.89 -18.28
N LEU A 275 21.18 10.66 -17.69
CA LEU A 275 22.40 10.08 -17.13
C LEU A 275 22.04 9.17 -15.94
N GLN A 276 21.06 9.59 -15.14
CA GLN A 276 20.50 8.78 -14.06
C GLN A 276 19.68 7.58 -14.55
N THR A 277 19.04 7.64 -15.72
CA THR A 277 18.26 6.50 -16.25
C THR A 277 19.15 5.32 -16.62
N VAL A 278 20.36 5.59 -17.11
CA VAL A 278 21.30 4.55 -17.55
C VAL A 278 22.06 3.94 -16.37
N SER A 279 22.40 4.74 -15.36
CA SER A 279 23.07 4.23 -14.15
C SER A 279 22.13 3.51 -13.18
N ALA A 280 20.83 3.82 -13.22
CA ALA A 280 19.87 3.19 -12.33
C ALA A 280 19.76 1.68 -12.56
N ALA A 281 19.97 0.92 -11.50
CA ALA A 281 19.82 -0.53 -11.48
C ALA A 281 18.52 -0.97 -10.78
N GLY A 282 18.12 -2.21 -11.02
CA GLY A 282 17.03 -2.86 -10.30
C GLY A 282 15.68 -2.14 -10.40
N GLU A 283 15.02 -1.95 -9.26
CA GLU A 283 13.66 -1.39 -9.21
C GLU A 283 13.59 0.13 -9.46
N ALA A 284 14.70 0.86 -9.43
CA ALA A 284 14.72 2.30 -9.68
C ALA A 284 14.73 2.62 -11.19
N ALA A 285 15.27 1.73 -12.03
CA ALA A 285 15.49 1.99 -13.46
C ALA A 285 14.20 2.35 -14.22
N PRO A 286 13.07 1.63 -14.05
CA PRO A 286 11.81 2.02 -14.69
C PRO A 286 11.31 3.38 -14.19
N GLY A 287 11.52 3.68 -12.91
CA GLY A 287 11.17 4.96 -12.29
C GLY A 287 11.88 6.14 -12.94
N TRP A 288 13.19 6.02 -13.13
CA TRP A 288 13.96 7.06 -13.82
C TRP A 288 13.53 7.25 -15.27
N ARG A 289 13.22 6.17 -16.00
CA ARG A 289 12.69 6.27 -17.37
C ARG A 289 11.34 6.99 -17.40
N LEU A 290 10.50 6.78 -16.40
CA LEU A 290 9.25 7.53 -16.23
C LEU A 290 9.52 9.02 -15.97
N ILE A 291 10.50 9.37 -15.13
CA ILE A 291 10.89 10.77 -14.88
C ILE A 291 11.38 11.45 -16.16
N ALA A 292 12.28 10.81 -16.90
CA ALA A 292 12.79 11.33 -18.16
C ALA A 292 11.67 11.46 -19.21
N GLY A 293 10.83 10.44 -19.36
CA GLY A 293 9.66 10.48 -20.25
C GLY A 293 8.68 11.59 -19.87
N ALA A 294 8.43 11.77 -18.58
CA ALA A 294 7.58 12.84 -18.05
C ALA A 294 8.14 14.23 -18.38
N TYR A 295 9.45 14.44 -18.24
CA TYR A 295 10.10 15.70 -18.62
C TYR A 295 9.97 15.99 -20.12
N VAL A 296 10.35 15.02 -20.98
CA VAL A 296 10.26 15.21 -22.45
C VAL A 296 8.82 15.46 -22.90
N SER A 297 7.85 14.92 -22.16
CA SER A 297 6.43 15.11 -22.42
C SER A 297 5.78 16.37 -21.83
N GLY A 298 6.51 17.15 -21.04
CA GLY A 298 5.94 18.31 -20.33
C GLY A 298 5.01 17.97 -19.17
N HIS A 299 5.05 16.73 -18.64
CA HIS A 299 4.27 16.31 -17.47
C HIS A 299 5.06 16.40 -16.15
N LEU A 300 6.33 16.78 -16.18
CA LEU A 300 7.13 16.98 -14.98
C LEU A 300 7.28 18.47 -14.69
N ASP A 301 7.09 18.85 -13.42
CA ASP A 301 7.36 20.23 -12.98
C ASP A 301 8.81 20.64 -13.33
N PRO A 302 9.02 21.78 -14.02
CA PRO A 302 10.35 22.17 -14.48
C PRO A 302 11.36 22.42 -13.37
N ASP A 303 10.92 22.87 -12.19
CA ASP A 303 11.81 23.15 -11.06
C ASP A 303 12.20 21.85 -10.37
N LEU A 304 11.26 20.92 -10.18
CA LEU A 304 11.58 19.56 -9.71
C LEU A 304 12.51 18.85 -10.69
N ALA A 305 12.24 18.94 -12.00
CA ALA A 305 13.11 18.36 -13.03
C ALA A 305 14.53 18.92 -12.93
N ARG A 306 14.68 20.23 -12.76
CA ARG A 306 15.98 20.89 -12.60
C ARG A 306 16.70 20.44 -11.33
N GLN A 307 15.98 20.31 -10.21
CA GLN A 307 16.55 19.84 -8.94
C GLN A 307 17.04 18.39 -9.05
N LEU A 308 16.25 17.51 -9.67
CA LEU A 308 16.63 16.11 -9.88
C LEU A 308 17.78 15.96 -10.87
N ALA A 309 17.76 16.77 -11.92
CA ALA A 309 18.76 16.69 -12.98
C ALA A 309 20.09 17.31 -12.55
N LEU A 310 20.09 18.52 -11.98
CA LEU A 310 21.26 19.38 -11.78
C LEU A 310 21.60 19.66 -10.31
N GLY A 311 20.78 19.19 -9.36
CA GLY A 311 21.03 19.36 -7.94
C GLY A 311 20.63 20.74 -7.40
N PRO A 312 21.06 21.06 -6.15
CA PRO A 312 20.69 22.30 -5.48
C PRO A 312 21.36 23.55 -6.08
N ASP A 313 22.51 23.38 -6.74
CA ASP A 313 23.27 24.44 -7.41
C ASP A 313 23.35 24.13 -8.91
N ALA A 314 22.41 24.67 -9.69
CA ALA A 314 22.28 24.35 -11.10
C ALA A 314 23.50 24.76 -11.97
N PRO A 315 24.17 25.90 -11.74
CA PRO A 315 25.47 26.20 -12.36
C PRO A 315 26.52 25.10 -12.11
N LEU A 316 26.75 24.73 -10.85
CA LEU A 316 27.70 23.67 -10.49
C LEU A 316 27.31 22.34 -11.13
N GLY A 317 26.02 21.99 -11.08
CA GLY A 317 25.49 20.78 -11.71
C GLY A 317 25.72 20.75 -13.21
N ARG A 318 25.55 21.87 -13.91
CA ARG A 318 25.83 21.92 -15.35
C ARG A 318 27.30 21.70 -15.67
N GLU A 319 28.20 22.27 -14.89
CA GLU A 319 29.64 22.08 -15.06
C GLU A 319 30.04 20.63 -14.79
N ALA A 320 29.55 20.05 -13.68
CA ALA A 320 29.75 18.65 -13.33
C ALA A 320 29.20 17.69 -14.40
N LEU A 321 28.04 18.00 -14.98
CA LEU A 321 27.44 17.22 -16.06
C LEU A 321 28.33 17.23 -17.30
N MET A 322 28.87 18.38 -17.68
CA MET A 322 29.74 18.49 -18.86
C MET A 322 31.09 17.82 -18.63
N ALA A 323 31.65 17.92 -17.43
CA ALA A 323 32.89 17.23 -17.07
C ALA A 323 32.73 15.71 -17.14
N SER A 324 31.68 15.17 -16.53
CA SER A 324 31.39 13.73 -16.50
C SER A 324 31.01 13.14 -17.86
N LEU A 325 30.31 13.89 -18.71
CA LEU A 325 29.95 13.40 -20.05
C LEU A 325 31.11 13.45 -21.05
N MET A 326 32.15 14.25 -20.82
CA MET A 326 33.22 14.46 -21.81
C MET A 326 33.88 13.16 -22.31
N PRO A 327 34.26 12.19 -21.44
CA PRO A 327 34.86 10.94 -21.88
C PRO A 327 33.93 10.13 -22.80
N LEU A 328 32.62 10.11 -22.51
CA LEU A 328 31.62 9.42 -23.32
C LEU A 328 31.42 10.09 -24.68
N LEU A 329 31.46 11.43 -24.72
CA LEU A 329 31.17 12.19 -25.94
C LEU A 329 32.33 12.17 -26.96
N VAL A 330 33.55 11.88 -26.52
CA VAL A 330 34.67 11.59 -27.43
C VAL A 330 34.38 10.32 -28.25
N GLU A 331 33.64 9.37 -27.67
CA GLU A 331 33.23 8.12 -28.30
C GLU A 331 31.73 8.09 -28.67
N ALA A 332 31.10 9.26 -28.89
CA ALA A 332 29.66 9.38 -29.08
C ALA A 332 29.08 8.45 -30.16
N GLY A 333 29.80 8.21 -31.27
CA GLY A 333 29.40 7.26 -32.31
C GLY A 333 29.39 5.80 -31.83
N GLY A 334 30.33 5.43 -30.96
CA GLY A 334 30.37 4.13 -30.28
C GLY A 334 29.23 3.99 -29.27
N VAL A 335 29.03 5.00 -28.42
CA VAL A 335 27.91 5.05 -27.46
C VAL A 335 26.56 4.92 -28.19
N TRP A 336 26.43 5.56 -29.37
CA TRP A 336 25.23 5.48 -30.18
C TRP A 336 25.00 4.11 -30.82
N SER A 337 26.03 3.55 -31.46
CA SER A 337 25.90 2.32 -32.24
C SER A 337 25.93 1.05 -31.39
N GLN A 338 26.61 1.09 -30.24
CA GLN A 338 26.84 -0.07 -29.37
C GLN A 338 26.67 0.32 -27.88
N PRO A 339 25.49 0.85 -27.47
CA PRO A 339 25.29 1.41 -26.12
C PRO A 339 25.57 0.42 -24.98
N TRP A 340 25.39 -0.88 -25.22
CA TRP A 340 25.68 -1.92 -24.22
C TRP A 340 27.16 -2.00 -23.83
N ARG A 341 28.10 -1.65 -24.72
CA ARG A 341 29.54 -1.66 -24.42
C ARG A 341 29.96 -0.54 -23.48
N TYR A 342 29.14 0.50 -23.38
CA TYR A 342 29.45 1.72 -22.63
C TYR A 342 28.64 1.82 -21.34
N GLN A 343 27.88 0.79 -20.95
CA GLN A 343 27.02 0.84 -19.75
C GLN A 343 27.80 1.15 -18.48
N ASP A 344 28.92 0.47 -18.26
CA ASP A 344 29.77 0.69 -17.08
C ASP A 344 30.37 2.11 -17.09
N ALA A 345 30.88 2.55 -18.24
CA ALA A 345 31.42 3.91 -18.38
C ALA A 345 30.36 5.00 -18.16
N VAL A 346 29.11 4.75 -18.57
CA VAL A 346 28.00 5.67 -18.30
C VAL A 346 27.61 5.66 -16.82
N ALA A 347 27.63 4.50 -16.17
CA ALA A 347 27.39 4.40 -14.74
C ALA A 347 28.47 5.14 -13.93
N ASP A 348 29.74 4.96 -14.27
CA ASP A 348 30.87 5.68 -13.65
C ASP A 348 30.72 7.21 -13.82
N ALA A 349 30.35 7.66 -15.02
CA ALA A 349 30.07 9.07 -15.30
C ALA A 349 28.90 9.59 -14.46
N ALA A 350 27.85 8.80 -14.26
CA ALA A 350 26.71 9.19 -13.43
C ALA A 350 27.07 9.30 -11.93
N ASP A 351 27.94 8.41 -11.43
CA ASP A 351 28.42 8.44 -10.05
C ASP A 351 29.37 9.61 -9.80
N GLU A 352 30.27 9.89 -10.74
CA GLU A 352 31.10 11.11 -10.71
C GLU A 352 30.22 12.36 -10.76
N TYR A 353 29.24 12.37 -11.67
CA TYR A 353 28.30 13.47 -11.81
C TYR A 353 27.54 13.73 -10.51
N ALA A 354 26.92 12.70 -9.93
CA ALA A 354 26.14 12.82 -8.72
C ALA A 354 26.95 13.37 -7.54
N ARG A 355 28.22 12.93 -7.41
CA ARG A 355 29.14 13.44 -6.39
C ARG A 355 29.53 14.90 -6.63
N ALA A 356 29.92 15.24 -7.86
CA ALA A 356 30.38 16.59 -8.21
C ALA A 356 29.25 17.63 -8.14
N ALA A 357 28.05 17.28 -8.61
CA ALA A 357 26.85 18.13 -8.57
C ALA A 357 26.14 18.14 -7.21
N ARG A 358 26.58 17.31 -6.25
CA ARG A 358 25.96 17.14 -4.92
C ARG A 358 24.48 16.78 -5.01
N LEU A 359 24.14 15.83 -5.88
CA LEU A 359 22.76 15.39 -6.05
C LEU A 359 22.26 14.68 -4.78
N PRO A 360 21.01 14.92 -4.34
CA PRO A 360 20.38 14.14 -3.29
C PRO A 360 19.93 12.78 -3.85
N VAL A 361 20.89 11.88 -4.10
CA VAL A 361 20.66 10.59 -4.79
C VAL A 361 19.60 9.75 -4.10
N GLU A 362 19.58 9.71 -2.77
CA GLU A 362 18.58 8.95 -2.00
C GLU A 362 17.16 9.48 -2.21
N GLU A 363 16.95 10.79 -2.17
CA GLU A 363 15.64 11.40 -2.40
C GLU A 363 15.18 11.18 -3.85
N ALA A 364 16.10 11.32 -4.81
CA ALA A 364 15.80 11.07 -6.22
C ALA A 364 15.42 9.60 -6.47
N HIS A 365 16.14 8.65 -5.86
CA HIS A 365 15.78 7.23 -5.89
C HIS A 365 14.44 6.95 -5.24
N ALA A 366 14.09 7.62 -4.14
CA ALA A 366 12.78 7.47 -3.51
C ALA A 366 11.64 7.87 -4.46
N ILE A 367 11.81 8.95 -5.23
CA ILE A 367 10.84 9.35 -6.27
C ILE A 367 10.74 8.29 -7.36
N ALA A 368 11.88 7.79 -7.88
CA ALA A 368 11.90 6.76 -8.91
C ALA A 368 11.20 5.46 -8.43
N HIS A 369 11.50 5.01 -7.20
CA HIS A 369 10.84 3.85 -6.60
C HIS A 369 9.32 4.06 -6.42
N ALA A 370 8.91 5.24 -5.97
CA ALA A 370 7.51 5.57 -5.82
C ALA A 370 6.77 5.57 -7.16
N LEU A 371 7.36 6.14 -8.22
CA LEU A 371 6.78 6.09 -9.57
C LEU A 371 6.74 4.67 -10.14
N ASN A 372 7.77 3.86 -9.90
CA ASN A 372 7.73 2.44 -10.27
C ASN A 372 6.64 1.68 -9.49
N ALA A 373 6.36 2.06 -8.24
CA ALA A 373 5.24 1.48 -7.48
C ALA A 373 3.88 1.84 -8.10
N VAL A 374 3.70 3.09 -8.54
CA VAL A 374 2.50 3.50 -9.31
C VAL A 374 2.40 2.69 -10.60
N ARG A 375 3.49 2.56 -11.37
CA ARG A 375 3.51 1.77 -12.60
C ARG A 375 3.10 0.31 -12.36
N ARG A 376 3.60 -0.35 -11.32
CA ARG A 376 3.22 -1.74 -11.00
C ARG A 376 1.73 -1.90 -10.70
N SER A 377 1.11 -0.86 -10.14
CA SER A 377 -0.29 -0.87 -9.75
C SER A 377 -1.23 -0.48 -10.89
N ASP A 378 -0.84 0.51 -11.70
CA ASP A 378 -1.73 1.23 -12.62
C ASP A 378 -1.20 1.32 -14.07
N GLY A 379 0.03 0.88 -14.32
CA GLY A 379 0.71 0.94 -15.63
C GLY A 379 1.55 2.20 -15.85
N ALA A 380 2.43 2.17 -16.85
CA ALA A 380 3.39 3.24 -17.14
C ALA A 380 2.73 4.54 -17.59
N ILE A 381 1.65 4.47 -18.37
CA ILE A 381 0.90 5.66 -18.79
C ILE A 381 0.30 6.39 -17.58
N ALA A 382 -0.24 5.64 -16.62
CA ALA A 382 -0.77 6.20 -15.37
C ALA A 382 0.34 6.86 -14.56
N ALA A 383 1.48 6.17 -14.40
CA ALA A 383 2.64 6.71 -13.69
C ALA A 383 3.17 7.99 -14.35
N LEU A 384 3.36 8.00 -15.68
CA LEU A 384 3.77 9.17 -16.46
C LEU A 384 2.82 10.36 -16.27
N ARG A 385 1.51 10.15 -16.44
CA ARG A 385 0.56 11.27 -16.34
C ARG A 385 0.45 11.80 -14.93
N SER A 386 0.59 10.93 -13.92
CA SER A 386 0.55 11.33 -12.51
C SER A 386 1.77 12.16 -12.07
N THR A 387 2.87 12.19 -12.84
CA THR A 387 4.02 13.04 -12.50
C THR A 387 3.68 14.52 -12.50
N ARG A 388 2.60 14.93 -13.17
CA ARG A 388 2.13 16.33 -13.19
C ARG A 388 1.73 16.86 -11.81
N TRP A 389 1.55 15.96 -10.84
CA TRP A 389 1.28 16.31 -9.45
C TRP A 389 2.54 16.39 -8.59
N LEU A 390 3.70 16.02 -9.14
CA LEU A 390 4.97 16.09 -8.43
C LEU A 390 5.51 17.51 -8.50
N SER A 391 5.40 18.24 -7.39
CA SER A 391 6.13 19.49 -7.17
C SER A 391 7.24 19.31 -6.13
N SER A 392 7.19 18.22 -5.35
CA SER A 392 8.18 17.89 -4.33
C SER A 392 8.40 16.37 -4.21
N PRO A 393 9.53 15.92 -3.64
CA PRO A 393 9.77 14.50 -3.38
C PRO A 393 8.66 13.82 -2.55
N ARG A 394 8.04 14.57 -1.62
CA ARG A 394 6.95 14.07 -0.76
C ARG A 394 5.69 13.72 -1.53
N ASP A 395 5.47 14.32 -2.70
CA ASP A 395 4.30 14.02 -3.52
C ASP A 395 4.42 12.65 -4.18
N ALA A 396 5.63 12.17 -4.45
CA ALA A 396 5.86 10.83 -4.99
C ALA A 396 5.44 9.75 -3.98
N GLU A 397 5.78 9.92 -2.70
CA GLU A 397 5.32 9.01 -1.64
C GLU A 397 3.79 9.00 -1.52
N ARG A 398 3.15 10.17 -1.64
CA ARG A 398 1.68 10.29 -1.61
C ARG A 398 1.04 9.58 -2.80
N LEU A 399 1.58 9.74 -4.00
CA LEU A 399 1.17 9.02 -5.20
C LEU A 399 1.26 7.51 -5.00
N ALA A 400 2.38 7.01 -4.50
CA ALA A 400 2.56 5.59 -4.24
C ALA A 400 1.59 5.06 -3.16
N ARG A 401 1.23 5.87 -2.16
CA ARG A 401 0.18 5.53 -1.18
C ARG A 401 -1.20 5.47 -1.83
N ILE A 402 -1.54 6.43 -2.68
CA ILE A 402 -2.81 6.46 -3.42
C ILE A 402 -2.93 5.22 -4.31
N ALA A 403 -1.90 4.90 -5.10
CA ALA A 403 -1.90 3.73 -5.97
C ALA A 403 -2.09 2.43 -5.19
N ARG A 404 -1.47 2.29 -4.01
CA ARG A 404 -1.68 1.12 -3.15
C ARG A 404 -3.09 1.02 -2.57
N ALA A 405 -3.68 2.15 -2.18
CA ALA A 405 -5.01 2.20 -1.59
C ALA A 405 -6.12 2.00 -2.64
N ALA A 406 -5.91 2.48 -3.87
CA ALA A 406 -6.88 2.43 -4.97
C ALA A 406 -6.22 1.91 -6.26
N PRO A 407 -5.84 0.62 -6.32
CA PRO A 407 -5.09 0.08 -7.44
C PRO A 407 -5.87 0.12 -8.75
N GLY A 408 -5.22 0.60 -9.81
CA GLY A 408 -5.81 0.79 -11.12
C GLY A 408 -6.72 2.02 -11.25
N GLN A 409 -6.86 2.85 -10.21
CA GLN A 409 -7.74 4.04 -10.22
C GLN A 409 -6.99 5.36 -10.43
N MET A 410 -5.66 5.35 -10.60
CA MET A 410 -4.86 6.58 -10.65
C MET A 410 -5.31 7.54 -11.77
N LEU A 411 -5.60 7.05 -12.97
CA LEU A 411 -6.04 7.89 -14.09
C LEU A 411 -7.47 8.40 -13.90
N ALA A 412 -8.36 7.64 -13.25
CA ALA A 412 -9.69 8.12 -12.90
C ALA A 412 -9.61 9.24 -11.85
N LEU A 413 -8.77 9.09 -10.83
CA LEU A 413 -8.49 10.15 -9.86
C LEU A 413 -7.91 11.38 -10.56
N ASP A 414 -7.03 11.15 -11.54
CA ASP A 414 -6.44 12.18 -12.38
C ASP A 414 -7.47 13.00 -13.16
N ALA A 415 -8.43 12.32 -13.78
CA ALA A 415 -9.45 12.95 -14.61
C ALA A 415 -10.59 13.58 -13.80
N LEU A 416 -10.94 13.00 -12.65
CA LEU A 416 -12.16 13.37 -11.90
C LEU A 416 -11.88 14.26 -10.69
N ALA A 417 -10.82 13.96 -9.92
CA ALA A 417 -10.49 14.67 -8.69
C ALA A 417 -9.33 15.67 -8.87
N GLY A 418 -8.44 15.43 -9.84
CA GLY A 418 -7.29 16.29 -10.09
C GLY A 418 -6.26 16.27 -8.94
N PRO A 419 -5.37 17.29 -8.86
CA PRO A 419 -4.26 17.31 -7.90
C PRO A 419 -4.70 17.34 -6.42
N ASP A 420 -5.95 17.74 -6.14
CA ASP A 420 -6.52 17.78 -4.79
C ASP A 420 -6.53 16.40 -4.11
N ILE A 421 -6.44 15.31 -4.88
CA ILE A 421 -6.33 13.96 -4.30
C ILE A 421 -5.08 13.79 -3.43
N LEU A 422 -4.00 14.53 -3.69
CA LEU A 422 -2.83 14.53 -2.82
C LEU A 422 -3.13 15.09 -1.43
N HIS A 423 -4.14 15.97 -1.30
CA HIS A 423 -4.61 16.48 -0.01
C HIS A 423 -5.40 15.44 0.77
N ALA A 424 -6.17 14.57 0.10
CA ALA A 424 -6.88 13.48 0.75
C ALA A 424 -5.93 12.52 1.49
N VAL A 425 -4.70 12.35 0.98
CA VAL A 425 -3.68 11.44 1.53
C VAL A 425 -2.54 12.20 2.23
N ARG A 426 -2.79 13.46 2.61
CA ARG A 426 -1.91 14.14 3.56
C ARG A 426 -1.84 13.27 4.82
N THR A 427 -0.61 12.85 5.14
CA THR A 427 -0.29 12.37 6.48
C THR A 427 -0.74 13.48 7.42
N PRO A 428 -1.54 13.20 8.47
CA PRO A 428 -1.66 14.17 9.54
C PRO A 428 -0.22 14.49 9.95
N VAL A 429 0.17 15.75 9.82
CA VAL A 429 1.40 16.22 10.45
C VAL A 429 1.12 16.05 11.93
N LEU A 430 1.50 14.90 12.47
CA LEU A 430 1.67 14.75 13.90
C LEU A 430 2.86 15.62 14.23
N ALA A 431 2.61 16.92 14.39
CA ALA A 431 3.48 17.80 15.12
C ALA A 431 3.60 17.17 16.53
N GLY A 432 4.66 16.40 16.74
CA GLY A 432 5.03 15.88 18.05
C GLY A 432 4.58 14.47 18.43
N ALA A 433 3.92 13.67 17.59
CA ALA A 433 3.78 12.24 17.93
C ALA A 433 5.03 11.49 17.48
N ARG A 434 6.00 11.39 18.38
CA ARG A 434 6.97 10.29 18.35
C ARG A 434 6.16 9.01 18.16
N ALA A 435 6.47 8.24 17.12
CA ALA A 435 6.00 6.87 17.02
C ALA A 435 6.24 6.20 18.38
N PRO A 436 5.23 5.54 18.99
CA PRO A 436 5.45 4.85 20.25
C PRO A 436 6.65 3.94 20.06
N ALA A 437 7.67 4.09 20.91
CA ALA A 437 8.86 3.28 20.82
C ALA A 437 8.41 1.80 20.83
N PRO A 438 9.12 0.87 20.16
CA PRO A 438 8.73 -0.54 20.11
C PRO A 438 8.48 -1.17 21.51
N ARG A 439 9.03 -0.54 22.56
CA ARG A 439 8.80 -0.85 23.97
C ARG A 439 7.34 -0.62 24.43
N ASP A 440 6.66 0.41 23.94
CA ASP A 440 5.30 0.78 24.36
C ASP A 440 4.22 -0.12 23.74
N GLN A 441 4.45 -0.60 22.51
CA GLN A 441 3.59 -1.63 21.90
C GLN A 441 3.77 -2.99 22.58
N GLY A 442 5.00 -3.35 22.96
CA GLY A 442 5.30 -4.58 23.70
C GLY A 442 4.61 -4.63 25.06
N LEU A 443 4.63 -3.52 25.82
CA LEU A 443 3.99 -3.42 27.14
C LEU A 443 2.46 -3.51 27.05
N ARG A 444 1.85 -2.94 26.00
CA ARG A 444 0.39 -3.03 25.77
C ARG A 444 -0.05 -4.45 25.41
N LEU A 445 0.69 -5.13 24.54
CA LEU A 445 0.43 -6.53 24.19
C LEU A 445 0.61 -7.45 25.41
N ALA A 446 1.63 -7.20 26.24
CA ALA A 446 1.83 -7.93 27.49
C ALA A 446 0.66 -7.73 28.47
N ALA A 447 0.15 -6.50 28.61
CA ALA A 447 -1.00 -6.20 29.46
C ALA A 447 -2.27 -6.95 29.01
N PHE A 448 -2.55 -6.95 27.69
CA PHE A 448 -3.68 -7.71 27.14
C PHE A 448 -3.51 -9.22 27.28
N ALA A 449 -2.31 -9.74 27.04
CA ALA A 449 -2.03 -11.17 27.20
C ALA A 449 -2.20 -11.62 28.66
N LEU A 450 -1.71 -10.84 29.63
CA LEU A 450 -1.87 -11.13 31.06
C LEU A 450 -3.34 -11.05 31.52
N ALA A 451 -4.08 -10.04 31.06
CA ALA A 451 -5.51 -9.91 31.35
C ALA A 451 -6.33 -11.06 30.75
N ALA A 452 -6.03 -11.46 29.52
CA ALA A 452 -6.66 -12.62 28.88
C ALA A 452 -6.33 -13.93 29.60
N LEU A 453 -5.08 -14.10 30.07
CA LEU A 453 -4.64 -15.27 30.82
C LEU A 453 -5.31 -15.34 32.21
N ALA A 454 -5.49 -14.20 32.87
CA ALA A 454 -6.27 -14.10 34.12
C ALA A 454 -7.74 -14.49 33.89
N PHE A 455 -8.37 -14.00 32.81
CA PHE A 455 -9.73 -14.38 32.44
C PHE A 455 -9.86 -15.86 32.10
N LEU A 456 -8.89 -16.43 31.37
CA LEU A 456 -8.83 -17.86 31.06
C LEU A 456 -8.69 -18.71 32.32
N LEU A 457 -7.93 -18.27 33.34
CA LEU A 457 -7.86 -18.95 34.63
C LEU A 457 -9.20 -18.94 35.37
N VAL A 458 -9.93 -17.83 35.35
CA VAL A 458 -11.28 -17.75 35.93
C VAL A 458 -12.26 -18.64 35.16
N ALA A 459 -12.24 -18.59 33.83
CA ALA A 459 -13.07 -19.42 32.97
C ALA A 459 -12.77 -20.91 33.14
N ALA A 460 -11.49 -21.29 33.27
CA ALA A 460 -11.07 -22.66 33.54
C ALA A 460 -11.45 -23.12 34.96
N ALA A 461 -11.44 -22.23 35.95
CA ALA A 461 -11.90 -22.55 37.30
C ALA A 461 -13.42 -22.79 37.36
N LEU A 462 -14.20 -21.96 36.65
CA LEU A 462 -15.66 -22.12 36.54
C LEU A 462 -16.05 -23.36 35.73
N SER A 463 -15.39 -23.58 34.58
CA SER A 463 -15.59 -24.75 33.72
C SER A 463 -15.17 -26.04 34.40
N GLY A 464 -14.02 -26.04 35.10
CA GLY A 464 -13.50 -27.19 35.83
C GLY A 464 -14.39 -27.60 37.00
N ALA A 465 -15.02 -26.64 37.69
CA ALA A 465 -16.00 -26.92 38.75
C ALA A 465 -17.31 -27.51 38.22
N ALA A 466 -17.68 -27.22 36.96
CA ALA A 466 -18.83 -27.82 36.29
C ALA A 466 -18.51 -29.20 35.69
N LEU A 467 -17.31 -29.38 35.11
CA LEU A 467 -16.88 -30.64 34.49
C LEU A 467 -16.52 -31.72 35.52
N ALA A 468 -15.94 -31.35 36.66
CA ALA A 468 -15.65 -32.27 37.77
C ALA A 468 -16.94 -32.83 38.41
N ARG A 469 -18.03 -32.05 38.42
CA ARG A 469 -19.36 -32.51 38.85
C ARG A 469 -20.00 -33.52 37.90
N ARG A 470 -19.64 -33.49 36.60
CA ARG A 470 -20.21 -34.38 35.58
C ARG A 470 -19.38 -35.64 35.29
N THR A 471 -18.06 -35.56 35.40
CA THR A 471 -17.15 -36.63 34.91
C THR A 471 -16.38 -37.35 36.01
N GLY A 472 -16.45 -36.88 37.27
CA GLY A 472 -15.75 -37.47 38.41
C GLY A 472 -14.21 -37.40 38.35
N ARG A 473 -13.62 -36.78 37.31
CA ARG A 473 -12.16 -36.72 37.13
C ARG A 473 -11.58 -35.45 37.74
N ALA A 474 -10.63 -35.63 38.66
CA ALA A 474 -9.90 -34.53 39.31
C ALA A 474 -8.86 -33.88 38.36
N GLY A 475 -8.80 -32.55 38.36
CA GLY A 475 -7.79 -31.76 37.64
C GLY A 475 -6.37 -31.96 38.18
N VAL A 476 -5.35 -31.55 37.42
CA VAL A 476 -3.92 -31.81 37.73
C VAL A 476 -3.51 -31.35 39.13
N LEU A 477 -3.90 -30.12 39.53
CA LEU A 477 -3.66 -29.60 40.88
C LEU A 477 -4.33 -30.44 41.99
N ALA A 478 -5.53 -30.98 41.72
CA ALA A 478 -6.22 -31.83 42.68
C ALA A 478 -5.59 -33.23 42.79
N ARG A 479 -4.93 -33.72 41.73
CA ARG A 479 -4.14 -34.97 41.79
C ARG A 479 -2.84 -34.77 42.57
N LEU A 480 -2.17 -33.63 42.39
CA LEU A 480 -0.99 -33.26 43.18
C LEU A 480 -1.36 -33.06 44.66
N ASP A 481 -2.47 -32.38 44.96
CA ASP A 481 -2.96 -32.23 46.34
C ASP A 481 -3.29 -33.60 46.96
N ALA A 482 -3.94 -34.48 46.20
CA ALA A 482 -4.25 -35.85 46.66
C ALA A 482 -2.99 -36.70 46.91
N ALA A 483 -1.98 -36.62 46.05
CA ALA A 483 -0.73 -37.35 46.21
C ALA A 483 0.06 -36.88 47.44
N MET A 484 0.19 -35.55 47.62
CA MET A 484 0.87 -34.97 48.78
C MET A 484 0.11 -35.19 50.08
N SER A 485 -1.22 -35.10 50.07
CA SER A 485 -2.05 -35.41 51.25
C SER A 485 -1.85 -36.86 51.71
N ARG A 486 -1.73 -37.82 50.78
CA ARG A 486 -1.41 -39.23 51.12
C ARG A 486 0.02 -39.40 51.62
N LEU A 487 0.97 -38.63 51.09
CA LEU A 487 2.37 -38.69 51.51
C LEU A 487 2.56 -38.12 52.92
N ILE A 488 1.84 -37.06 53.27
CA ILE A 488 1.92 -36.40 54.57
C ILE A 488 1.15 -37.17 55.66
N LEU A 489 -0.10 -37.57 55.39
CA LEU A 489 -0.98 -38.20 56.39
C LEU A 489 -0.93 -39.74 56.37
N GLY A 490 -0.37 -40.33 55.31
CA GLY A 490 -0.44 -41.77 55.06
C GLY A 490 -1.74 -42.17 54.36
N ARG A 491 -1.74 -43.37 53.79
CA ARG A 491 -2.90 -43.94 53.09
C ARG A 491 -3.94 -44.42 54.10
N ASN A 492 -5.22 -44.13 53.85
CA ASN A 492 -6.30 -44.72 54.63
C ASN A 492 -6.36 -46.21 54.27
N SER A 493 -6.07 -47.08 55.24
CA SER A 493 -6.10 -48.54 55.11
C SER A 493 -7.48 -49.05 55.50
#